data_AF-V4B036-F1
#
_entry.id   AF-V4B036-F1
#
_cell.length_a   1.000
_cell.length_b   1.000
_cell.length_c   1.000
_cell.angle_alpha   90.00
_cell.angle_beta   90.00
_cell.angle_gamma   90.00
#
_symmetry.space_group_name_H-M   'P 1'
#
loop_
_entity.id
_entity.type
_entity.pdbx_description
1 polymer ?
#
loop_
_entity_poly.entity_id
_entity_poly.type
_entity_poly.pdbx_seq_one_letter_code
_entity_poly.pdbx_strand_id
1 'polypeptide(L)'
;MCRQLVLFSIKATETFYSRSTLEDQLSIINYQKRLTALMHCEEIQMEVDIRQYDMEEATMTVCPENKRLLVLKVPGLAENRPSVLRGDWLFIRVVDSDDKEYKGYVHEVRKNEVLLGFHKSLLEKMTPLTKFSVRFVFNRLPVKLQHRAIDYINTHKNDYEALLFPTEDQIGKYGLMKPLNVELR
;
A
#
# COMPACT_ATOMS: atom_id res chain seq x y z
N MET A 1 -13.05 -16.79 -7.22
CA MET A 1 -12.24 -16.95 -5.98
C MET A 1 -11.91 -15.63 -5.28
N CYS A 2 -11.64 -14.51 -5.97
CA CYS A 2 -11.26 -13.23 -5.32
C CYS A 2 -12.28 -12.64 -4.31
N ARG A 3 -13.60 -12.78 -4.54
CA ARG A 3 -14.61 -12.34 -3.56
C ARG A 3 -14.54 -13.09 -2.22
N GLN A 4 -14.07 -14.34 -2.24
CA GLN A 4 -14.00 -15.17 -1.04
C GLN A 4 -12.87 -14.71 -0.11
N LEU A 5 -11.74 -14.26 -0.67
CA LEU A 5 -10.57 -13.78 0.09
C LEU A 5 -10.83 -12.42 0.75
N VAL A 6 -11.51 -11.50 0.05
CA VAL A 6 -11.94 -10.21 0.62
C VAL A 6 -12.91 -10.46 1.79
N LEU A 7 -13.89 -11.36 1.61
CA LEU A 7 -14.80 -11.76 2.69
C LEU A 7 -14.07 -12.47 3.84
N PHE A 8 -12.97 -13.19 3.58
CA PHE A 8 -12.20 -13.86 4.63
C PHE A 8 -11.34 -12.88 5.43
N SER A 9 -10.70 -11.90 4.79
CA SER A 9 -9.98 -10.81 5.48
C SER A 9 -10.93 -9.95 6.28
N ILE A 10 -12.11 -9.61 5.74
CA ILE A 10 -13.14 -8.87 6.48
C ILE A 10 -13.62 -9.68 7.69
N LYS A 11 -13.88 -10.98 7.53
CA LYS A 11 -14.25 -11.89 8.64
C LYS A 11 -13.15 -12.04 9.69
N ALA A 12 -11.88 -12.02 9.28
CA ALA A 12 -10.74 -12.06 10.21
C ALA A 12 -10.55 -10.73 10.96
N THR A 13 -10.88 -9.59 10.34
CA THR A 13 -10.91 -8.29 11.03
C THR A 13 -12.12 -8.13 11.96
N GLU A 14 -13.26 -8.75 11.63
CA GLU A 14 -14.43 -8.86 12.53
C GLU A 14 -14.10 -9.60 13.84
N THR A 15 -13.12 -10.51 13.82
CA THR A 15 -12.68 -11.20 15.05
C THR A 15 -11.81 -10.36 15.99
N PHE A 16 -11.25 -9.23 15.53
CA PHE A 16 -10.35 -8.40 16.35
C PHE A 16 -10.97 -7.05 16.77
N TYR A 17 -11.83 -6.47 15.94
CA TYR A 17 -12.50 -5.20 16.21
C TYR A 17 -14.02 -5.39 16.26
N SER A 18 -14.67 -4.84 17.28
CA SER A 18 -16.12 -4.89 17.38
C SER A 18 -16.75 -4.09 16.24
N ARG A 19 -17.74 -4.67 15.56
CA ARG A 19 -18.52 -4.02 14.51
C ARG A 19 -19.04 -2.64 14.94
N SER A 20 -19.45 -2.50 16.20
CA SER A 20 -19.84 -1.21 16.80
C SER A 20 -18.76 -0.14 16.69
N THR A 21 -17.49 -0.48 16.92
CA THR A 21 -16.37 0.49 16.85
C THR A 21 -16.21 1.06 15.43
N LEU A 22 -16.57 0.31 14.39
CA LEU A 22 -16.48 0.74 12.99
C LEU A 22 -17.71 1.54 12.53
N GLU A 23 -18.89 1.23 13.08
CA GLU A 23 -20.18 1.82 12.69
C GLU A 23 -20.54 3.10 13.48
N ASP A 24 -19.99 3.31 14.67
CA ASP A 24 -20.23 4.50 15.51
C ASP A 24 -19.89 5.81 14.77
N GLN A 25 -20.59 6.91 15.01
CA GLN A 25 -20.21 8.22 14.45
C GLN A 25 -18.84 8.67 14.96
N LEU A 26 -18.00 9.25 14.08
CA LEU A 26 -16.65 9.67 14.46
C LEU A 26 -16.73 10.87 15.41
N SER A 27 -16.05 10.77 16.55
CA SER A 27 -15.93 11.82 17.56
C SER A 27 -14.51 11.83 18.12
N ILE A 28 -14.10 12.91 18.79
CA ILE A 28 -12.77 12.99 19.41
C ILE A 28 -12.52 11.87 20.46
N ILE A 29 -13.59 11.37 21.09
CA ILE A 29 -13.54 10.32 22.10
C ILE A 29 -13.19 8.97 21.44
N ASN A 30 -13.87 8.62 20.33
CA ASN A 30 -13.66 7.34 19.65
C ASN A 30 -12.67 7.39 18.48
N TYR A 31 -12.12 8.58 18.16
CA TYR A 31 -11.24 8.85 17.03
C TYR A 31 -10.12 7.82 16.92
N GLN A 32 -9.30 7.68 17.97
CA GLN A 32 -8.15 6.78 17.96
C GLN A 32 -8.59 5.34 17.70
N LYS A 33 -9.56 4.85 18.49
CA LYS A 33 -9.99 3.45 18.42
C LYS A 33 -10.57 3.10 17.05
N ARG A 34 -11.41 3.97 16.50
CA ARG A 34 -12.04 3.75 15.20
C ARG A 34 -11.05 3.87 14.04
N LEU A 35 -10.24 4.92 13.99
CA LEU A 35 -9.30 5.11 12.88
C LEU A 35 -8.18 4.09 12.92
N THR A 36 -7.67 3.71 14.09
CA THR A 36 -6.70 2.61 14.17
C THR A 36 -7.29 1.31 13.62
N ALA A 37 -8.53 0.98 13.96
CA ALA A 37 -9.21 -0.19 13.42
C ALA A 37 -9.36 -0.12 11.88
N LEU A 38 -9.84 1.01 11.36
CA LEU A 38 -9.97 1.22 9.91
C LEU A 38 -8.63 1.16 9.19
N MET A 39 -7.58 1.75 9.76
CA MET A 39 -6.23 1.72 9.20
C MET A 39 -5.66 0.30 9.14
N HIS A 40 -5.93 -0.54 10.15
CA HIS A 40 -5.53 -1.95 10.10
C HIS A 40 -6.29 -2.75 9.04
N CYS A 41 -7.60 -2.50 8.89
CA CYS A 41 -8.38 -3.12 7.83
C CYS A 41 -7.84 -2.73 6.44
N GLU A 42 -7.53 -1.45 6.25
CA GLU A 42 -6.94 -0.96 5.01
C GLU A 42 -5.56 -1.57 4.75
N GLU A 43 -4.69 -1.68 5.77
CA GLU A 43 -3.38 -2.34 5.64
C GLU A 43 -3.52 -3.79 5.16
N ILE A 44 -4.47 -4.54 5.71
CA ILE A 44 -4.76 -5.92 5.30
C ILE A 44 -5.29 -5.96 3.87
N GLN A 45 -6.20 -5.04 3.51
CA GLN A 45 -6.74 -4.97 2.15
C GLN A 45 -5.63 -4.63 1.13
N MET A 46 -4.73 -3.69 1.45
CA MET A 46 -3.56 -3.40 0.63
C MET A 46 -2.66 -4.62 0.45
N GLU A 47 -2.47 -5.45 1.49
CA GLU A 47 -1.73 -6.70 1.36
C GLU A 47 -2.44 -7.66 0.40
N VAL A 48 -3.74 -7.91 0.56
CA VAL A 48 -4.48 -8.79 -0.34
C VAL A 48 -4.44 -8.28 -1.78
N ASP A 49 -4.62 -6.97 -1.96
CA ASP A 49 -4.68 -6.33 -3.27
C ASP A 49 -3.34 -6.37 -3.99
N ILE A 50 -2.20 -6.24 -3.31
CA ILE A 50 -0.90 -6.31 -3.99
C ILE A 50 -0.55 -7.75 -4.37
N ARG A 51 -0.97 -8.74 -3.57
CA ARG A 51 -0.66 -10.17 -3.76
C ARG A 51 -1.37 -10.79 -4.94
N GLN A 52 -2.48 -10.22 -5.41
CA GLN A 52 -3.16 -10.70 -6.62
C GLN A 52 -2.29 -10.58 -7.88
N TYR A 53 -1.21 -9.78 -7.82
CA TYR A 53 -0.25 -9.61 -8.90
C TYR A 53 1.00 -10.48 -8.73
N ASP A 54 1.09 -11.31 -7.69
CA ASP A 54 2.17 -12.27 -7.55
C ASP A 54 2.22 -13.16 -8.80
N MET A 55 3.42 -13.43 -9.29
CA MET A 55 3.65 -14.16 -10.53
C MET A 55 4.45 -15.41 -10.25
N GLU A 56 4.04 -16.54 -10.82
CA GLU A 56 4.82 -17.77 -10.80
C GLU A 56 5.44 -18.01 -12.17
N GLU A 57 6.61 -18.66 -12.18
CA GLU A 57 7.35 -19.00 -13.40
C GLU A 57 7.64 -17.81 -14.35
N ALA A 58 7.74 -16.60 -13.80
CA ALA A 58 8.04 -15.40 -14.57
C ALA A 58 9.46 -15.44 -15.11
N THR A 59 9.65 -14.95 -16.34
CA THR A 59 10.97 -14.80 -16.96
C THR A 59 11.37 -13.33 -16.94
N MET A 60 12.68 -13.09 -16.79
CA MET A 60 13.26 -11.76 -16.78
C MET A 60 14.35 -11.68 -17.85
N THR A 61 14.49 -10.52 -18.48
CA THR A 61 15.51 -10.29 -19.50
C THR A 61 16.47 -9.19 -19.07
N VAL A 62 17.72 -9.24 -19.51
CA VAL A 62 18.68 -8.17 -19.21
C VAL A 62 18.29 -6.93 -20.00
N CYS A 63 18.24 -5.78 -19.32
CA CYS A 63 17.93 -4.50 -19.96
C CYS A 63 19.02 -4.12 -20.99
N PRO A 64 18.67 -3.82 -22.26
CA PRO A 64 19.64 -3.45 -23.29
C PRO A 64 20.42 -2.17 -22.94
N GLU A 65 19.74 -1.20 -22.33
CA GLU A 65 20.34 0.09 -21.96
C GLU A 65 21.27 -0.01 -20.75
N ASN A 66 20.98 -0.94 -19.83
CA ASN A 66 21.77 -1.14 -18.61
C ASN A 66 21.83 -2.62 -18.21
N LYS A 67 22.97 -3.25 -18.49
CA LYS A 67 23.21 -4.68 -18.21
C LYS A 67 23.12 -5.08 -16.72
N ARG A 68 22.99 -4.12 -15.80
CA ARG A 68 22.80 -4.36 -14.36
C ARG A 68 21.32 -4.45 -13.95
N LEU A 69 20.40 -4.11 -14.85
CA LEU A 69 18.97 -4.12 -14.61
C LEU A 69 18.31 -5.28 -15.34
N LEU A 70 17.29 -5.85 -14.70
CA LEU A 70 16.44 -6.88 -15.28
C LEU A 70 15.06 -6.31 -15.60
N VAL A 71 14.53 -6.66 -16.76
CA VAL A 71 13.20 -6.28 -17.22
C VAL A 71 12.24 -7.41 -16.90
N LEU A 72 11.23 -7.10 -16.09
CA LEU A 72 10.09 -7.98 -15.81
C LEU A 72 8.85 -7.42 -16.52
N LYS A 73 8.17 -8.28 -17.29
CA LYS A 73 6.88 -7.93 -17.89
C LYS A 73 5.78 -8.17 -16.88
N VAL A 74 5.02 -7.12 -16.57
CA VAL A 74 3.90 -7.19 -15.62
C VAL A 74 2.62 -6.82 -16.37
N PRO A 75 1.77 -7.80 -16.70
CA PRO A 75 0.50 -7.51 -17.36
C PRO A 75 -0.41 -6.69 -16.42
N GLY A 76 -1.13 -5.70 -16.96
CA GLY A 76 -2.03 -4.83 -16.19
C GLY A 76 -1.39 -3.56 -15.61
N LEU A 77 -0.05 -3.45 -15.62
CA LEU A 77 0.67 -2.31 -15.03
C LEU A 77 0.24 -0.94 -15.62
N ALA A 78 -0.08 -0.89 -16.91
CA ALA A 78 -0.53 0.34 -17.59
C ALA A 78 -1.85 0.90 -17.04
N GLU A 79 -2.63 0.10 -16.30
CA GLU A 79 -3.89 0.50 -15.68
C GLU A 79 -3.68 1.09 -14.27
N ASN A 80 -2.43 1.37 -13.89
CA ASN A 80 -2.01 1.72 -12.52
C ASN A 80 -2.36 0.63 -11.50
N ARG A 81 -2.37 -0.63 -11.93
CA ARG A 81 -2.70 -1.80 -11.11
C ARG A 81 -1.79 -2.97 -11.51
N PRO A 82 -0.72 -3.28 -10.74
CA PRO A 82 -0.38 -2.76 -9.41
C PRO A 82 0.23 -1.35 -9.42
N SER A 83 -0.03 -0.55 -8.38
CA SER A 83 0.58 0.78 -8.16
C SER A 83 2.05 0.67 -7.75
N VAL A 84 2.90 0.20 -8.66
CA VAL A 84 4.35 0.10 -8.44
C VAL A 84 5.00 1.41 -8.87
N LEU A 85 5.78 2.00 -7.98
CA LEU A 85 6.52 3.23 -8.23
C LEU A 85 8.03 2.97 -8.22
N ARG A 86 8.76 3.91 -8.82
CA ARG A 86 10.22 3.95 -8.69
C ARG A 86 10.60 4.05 -7.21
N GLY A 87 11.50 3.17 -6.78
CA GLY A 87 11.97 3.07 -5.40
C GLY A 87 11.27 2.00 -4.57
N ASP A 88 10.14 1.46 -5.05
CA ASP A 88 9.52 0.29 -4.44
C ASP A 88 10.41 -0.95 -4.60
N TRP A 89 10.06 -2.01 -3.88
CA TRP A 89 10.76 -3.28 -4.00
C TRP A 89 9.77 -4.42 -4.05
N LEU A 90 10.22 -5.50 -4.67
CA LEU A 90 9.55 -6.78 -4.69
C LEU A 90 10.53 -7.86 -4.27
N PHE A 91 10.00 -9.04 -4.03
CA PHE A 91 10.80 -10.21 -3.73
C PHE A 91 10.74 -11.18 -4.90
N ILE A 92 11.86 -11.85 -5.16
CA ILE A 92 11.91 -12.94 -6.11
C ILE A 92 12.55 -14.17 -5.48
N ARG A 93 12.12 -15.33 -5.96
CA ARG A 93 12.72 -16.63 -5.66
C ARG A 93 12.94 -17.37 -6.98
N VAL A 94 14.06 -18.06 -7.11
CA VAL A 94 14.31 -18.93 -8.26
C VAL A 94 13.52 -20.22 -8.07
N VAL A 95 12.68 -20.60 -9.04
CA VAL A 95 11.78 -21.77 -8.90
C VAL A 95 12.56 -23.06 -8.67
N ASP A 96 13.69 -23.23 -9.38
CA ASP A 96 14.49 -24.46 -9.37
C ASP A 96 15.68 -24.43 -8.39
N SER A 97 15.90 -23.31 -7.68
CA SER A 97 17.07 -23.17 -6.80
C SER A 97 16.73 -22.48 -5.49
N ASP A 98 17.06 -23.14 -4.38
CA ASP A 98 17.13 -22.68 -2.99
C ASP A 98 15.92 -21.89 -2.44
N ASP A 99 15.63 -22.07 -1.15
CA ASP A 99 14.51 -21.42 -0.46
C ASP A 99 14.77 -19.91 -0.20
N LYS A 100 15.78 -19.35 -0.88
CA LYS A 100 16.29 -18.00 -0.69
C LYS A 100 15.49 -16.98 -1.48
N GLU A 101 15.07 -15.95 -0.77
CA GLU A 101 14.38 -14.82 -1.33
C GLU A 101 15.34 -13.64 -1.57
N TYR A 102 15.23 -13.04 -2.75
CA TYR A 102 16.04 -11.90 -3.18
C TYR A 102 15.17 -10.65 -3.28
N LYS A 103 15.65 -9.55 -2.71
CA LYS A 103 14.99 -8.24 -2.80
C LYS A 103 15.41 -7.54 -4.09
N GLY A 104 14.44 -7.18 -4.93
CA GLY A 104 14.62 -6.39 -6.15
C GLY A 104 14.03 -5.00 -6.00
N TYR A 105 14.80 -3.96 -6.35
CA TYR A 105 14.33 -2.58 -6.29
C TYR A 105 13.90 -2.08 -7.66
N VAL A 106 12.78 -1.38 -7.72
CA VAL A 106 12.23 -0.79 -8.95
C VAL A 106 13.00 0.48 -9.28
N HIS A 107 13.71 0.45 -10.41
CA HIS A 107 14.45 1.62 -10.91
C HIS A 107 13.62 2.46 -11.87
N GLU A 108 12.82 1.81 -12.71
CA GLU A 108 12.00 2.45 -13.73
C GLU A 108 10.74 1.63 -13.98
N VAL A 109 9.63 2.34 -14.19
CA VAL A 109 8.33 1.77 -14.52
C VAL A 109 8.01 2.22 -15.93
N ARG A 110 7.91 1.27 -16.86
CA ARG A 110 7.44 1.47 -18.23
C ARG A 110 5.99 0.98 -18.33
N LYS A 111 5.37 1.12 -19.50
CA LYS A 111 3.94 0.83 -19.71
C LYS A 111 3.50 -0.54 -19.16
N ASN A 112 4.19 -1.61 -19.52
CA ASN A 112 3.90 -2.99 -19.07
C ASN A 112 5.14 -3.70 -18.52
N GLU A 113 6.19 -2.94 -18.21
CA GLU A 113 7.49 -3.47 -17.85
C GLU A 113 8.06 -2.72 -16.66
N VAL A 114 8.72 -3.43 -15.76
CA VAL A 114 9.44 -2.85 -14.63
C VAL A 114 10.91 -3.24 -14.72
N LEU A 115 11.77 -2.23 -14.60
CA LEU A 115 13.21 -2.41 -14.54
C LEU A 115 13.61 -2.57 -13.08
N LEU A 116 14.21 -3.70 -12.77
CA LEU A 116 14.53 -4.13 -11.42
C LEU A 116 16.05 -4.24 -11.24
N GLY A 117 16.53 -3.69 -10.14
CA GLY A 117 17.91 -3.80 -9.69
C GLY A 117 18.04 -4.86 -8.61
N PHE A 118 19.02 -5.75 -8.76
CA PHE A 118 19.30 -6.82 -7.79
C PHE A 118 20.76 -6.80 -7.35
N HIS A 119 21.04 -7.54 -6.28
CA HIS A 119 22.41 -7.80 -5.86
C HIS A 119 23.15 -8.64 -6.91
N LYS A 120 24.46 -8.38 -7.12
CA LYS A 120 25.29 -9.02 -8.16
C LYS A 120 25.25 -10.55 -8.12
N SER A 121 25.18 -11.12 -6.93
CA SER A 121 25.10 -12.58 -6.72
C SER A 121 23.92 -13.25 -7.41
N LEU A 122 22.83 -12.53 -7.68
CA LEU A 122 21.69 -13.05 -8.42
C LEU A 122 21.95 -12.97 -9.93
N LEU A 123 22.50 -11.84 -10.40
CA LEU A 123 22.81 -11.62 -11.83
C LEU A 123 23.79 -12.67 -12.36
N GLU A 124 24.77 -13.08 -11.56
CA GLU A 124 25.74 -14.13 -11.91
C GLU A 124 25.12 -15.52 -12.04
N LYS A 125 24.00 -15.79 -11.35
CA LYS A 125 23.29 -17.06 -11.38
C LYS A 125 22.20 -17.12 -12.45
N MET A 126 21.84 -15.97 -13.01
CA MET A 126 20.72 -15.87 -13.94
C MET A 126 21.11 -16.43 -15.31
N THR A 127 20.32 -17.37 -15.79
CA THR A 127 20.34 -17.82 -17.20
C THR A 127 19.05 -17.38 -17.90
N PRO A 128 19.02 -17.28 -19.24
CA PRO A 128 17.81 -16.89 -19.98
C PRO A 128 16.59 -17.80 -19.76
N LEU A 129 16.82 -19.06 -19.34
CA LEU A 129 15.77 -20.03 -19.04
C LEU A 129 15.36 -20.04 -17.55
N THR A 130 15.96 -19.20 -16.71
CA THR A 130 15.65 -19.19 -15.29
C THR A 130 14.24 -18.64 -15.07
N LYS A 131 13.43 -19.42 -14.35
CA LYS A 131 12.08 -19.04 -13.93
C LYS A 131 12.12 -18.49 -12.51
N PHE A 132 11.35 -17.43 -12.28
CA PHE A 132 11.25 -16.74 -11.00
C PHE A 132 9.81 -16.76 -10.49
N SER A 133 9.65 -17.03 -9.20
CA SER A 133 8.45 -16.64 -8.46
C SER A 133 8.65 -15.20 -7.97
N VAL A 134 7.75 -14.31 -8.37
CA VAL A 134 7.77 -12.88 -8.06
C VAL A 134 6.66 -12.58 -7.08
N ARG A 135 7.02 -11.90 -6.00
CA ARG A 135 6.14 -11.55 -4.89
C ARG A 135 6.14 -10.05 -4.70
N PHE A 136 5.03 -9.41 -5.05
CA PHE A 136 4.88 -7.98 -4.90
C PHE A 136 4.61 -7.62 -3.45
N VAL A 137 5.12 -6.46 -3.04
CA VAL A 137 4.99 -5.95 -1.68
C VAL A 137 4.67 -4.47 -1.78
N PHE A 138 3.75 -4.01 -0.94
CA PHE A 138 3.47 -2.59 -0.80
C PHE A 138 4.35 -1.99 0.30
N ASN A 139 4.65 -0.71 0.17
CA ASN A 139 5.41 0.00 1.18
C ASN A 139 4.56 0.21 2.43
N ARG A 140 4.94 -0.42 3.56
CA ARG A 140 4.25 -0.26 4.85
C ARG A 140 4.58 1.03 5.57
N LEU A 141 5.60 1.79 5.14
CA LEU A 141 6.03 3.00 5.84
C LEU A 141 4.94 4.09 5.91
N PRO A 142 4.22 4.44 4.82
CA PRO A 142 3.15 5.44 4.89
C PRO A 142 2.06 5.07 5.89
N VAL A 143 1.64 3.81 5.90
CA VAL A 143 0.62 3.29 6.83
C VAL A 143 1.10 3.35 8.27
N LYS A 144 2.36 2.97 8.53
CA LYS A 144 2.96 3.10 9.87
C LYS A 144 3.04 4.55 10.36
N LEU A 145 3.34 5.49 9.46
CA LEU A 145 3.34 6.91 9.80
C LEU A 145 1.94 7.42 10.14
N GLN A 146 0.91 6.94 9.43
CA GLN A 146 -0.48 7.26 9.74
C GLN A 146 -0.91 6.70 11.10
N HIS A 147 -0.55 5.45 11.44
CA HIS A 147 -0.76 4.90 12.79
C HIS A 147 -0.08 5.77 13.86
N ARG A 148 1.19 6.13 13.65
CA ARG A 148 1.92 7.00 14.57
C ARG A 148 1.26 8.38 14.72
N ALA A 149 0.72 8.93 13.64
CA ALA A 149 0.01 10.21 13.67
C ALA A 149 -1.29 10.11 14.50
N ILE A 150 -2.03 9.02 14.38
CA ILE A 150 -3.23 8.76 15.19
C ILE A 150 -2.86 8.68 16.69
N ASP A 151 -1.78 7.98 17.02
CA ASP A 151 -1.30 7.90 18.41
C ASP A 151 -0.81 9.26 18.94
N TYR A 152 -0.17 10.05 18.08
CA TYR A 152 0.26 11.41 18.42
C TYR A 152 -0.94 12.33 18.72
N ILE A 153 -1.97 12.28 17.89
CA ILE A 153 -3.22 13.03 18.12
C ILE A 153 -3.87 12.58 19.42
N ASN A 154 -3.85 11.29 19.73
CA ASN A 154 -4.46 10.77 20.95
C ASN A 154 -3.79 11.30 22.23
N THR A 155 -2.50 11.64 22.18
CA THR A 155 -1.77 12.26 23.30
C THR A 155 -1.95 13.77 23.38
N HIS A 156 -2.30 14.43 22.27
CA HIS A 156 -2.47 15.89 22.15
C HIS A 156 -3.90 16.30 21.76
N LYS A 157 -4.93 15.53 22.18
CA LYS A 157 -6.30 15.68 21.67
C LYS A 157 -6.83 17.11 21.72
N ASN A 158 -6.59 17.81 22.83
CA ASN A 158 -7.10 19.16 23.06
C ASN A 158 -6.51 20.19 22.08
N ASP A 159 -5.26 19.98 21.64
CA ASP A 159 -4.57 20.90 20.73
C ASP A 159 -5.07 20.75 19.28
N TYR A 160 -5.57 19.56 18.93
CA TYR A 160 -5.97 19.19 17.58
C TYR A 160 -7.48 19.03 17.39
N GLU A 161 -8.29 19.15 18.45
CA GLU A 161 -9.74 18.96 18.38
C GLU A 161 -10.39 19.90 17.36
N ALA A 162 -10.07 21.20 17.42
CA ALA A 162 -10.59 22.19 16.47
C ALA A 162 -10.12 21.98 15.02
N LEU A 163 -8.99 21.28 14.82
CA LEU A 163 -8.47 20.96 13.49
C LEU A 163 -9.15 19.70 12.91
N LEU A 164 -9.36 18.68 13.73
CA LEU A 164 -9.91 17.38 13.32
C LEU A 164 -11.44 17.39 13.24
N PHE A 165 -12.08 18.16 14.12
CA PHE A 165 -13.53 18.31 14.23
C PHE A 165 -13.91 19.79 14.24
N PRO A 166 -13.71 20.52 13.12
CA PRO A 166 -14.05 21.93 13.05
C PRO A 166 -15.55 22.13 13.21
N THR A 167 -15.93 23.13 14.00
CA THR A 167 -17.33 23.59 14.13
C THR A 167 -17.60 24.77 13.19
N GLU A 168 -18.86 25.00 12.84
CA GLU A 168 -19.24 26.10 11.93
C GLU A 168 -18.71 27.47 12.41
N ASP A 169 -18.67 27.69 13.73
CA ASP A 169 -18.13 28.92 14.35
C ASP A 169 -16.61 29.11 14.16
N GLN A 170 -15.89 28.04 13.83
CA GLN A 170 -14.43 28.04 13.63
C GLN A 170 -14.07 28.17 12.13
N ILE A 171 -15.01 27.85 11.24
CA ILE A 171 -14.84 27.97 9.79
C ILE A 171 -14.87 29.46 9.43
N GLY A 172 -13.71 30.03 9.08
CA GLY A 172 -13.57 31.43 8.67
C GLY A 172 -12.78 32.32 9.64
N LYS A 173 -12.45 31.83 10.85
CA LYS A 173 -11.67 32.60 11.85
C LYS A 173 -10.19 32.79 11.46
N TYR A 174 -9.65 31.90 10.62
CA TYR A 174 -8.26 31.92 10.16
C TYR A 174 -8.08 31.97 8.61
N GLY A 175 -9.15 32.16 7.80
CA GLY A 175 -9.02 32.54 6.38
C GLY A 175 -10.07 32.04 5.36
N LEU A 176 -10.56 32.99 4.54
CA LEU A 176 -11.13 32.93 3.16
C LEU A 176 -12.32 32.01 2.78
N MET A 177 -12.92 31.23 3.65
CA MET A 177 -14.22 30.61 3.34
C MET A 177 -15.33 31.53 3.86
N LYS A 178 -15.96 32.30 2.96
CA LYS A 178 -17.26 32.90 3.28
C LYS A 178 -18.24 31.75 3.53
N PRO A 179 -19.08 31.79 4.58
CA PRO A 179 -20.13 30.80 4.77
C PRO A 179 -20.96 30.73 3.49
N LEU A 180 -21.35 29.51 3.07
CA LEU A 180 -22.25 29.35 1.92
C LEU A 180 -23.48 30.21 2.18
N ASN A 181 -23.73 31.18 1.29
CA ASN A 181 -24.90 32.03 1.37
C ASN A 181 -26.14 31.13 1.21
N VAL A 182 -26.86 30.90 2.31
CA VAL A 182 -28.08 30.06 2.34
C VAL A 182 -29.28 30.78 1.70
N GLU A 183 -29.12 32.04 1.26
CA GLU A 183 -30.20 32.90 0.75
C GLU A 183 -30.37 32.90 -0.79
N LEU A 184 -29.89 31.89 -1.51
CA LEU A 184 -30.32 31.67 -2.91
C LEU A 184 -31.35 30.54 -2.97
N ARG A 185 -32.58 30.85 -2.56
CA ARG A 185 -33.81 30.15 -2.93
C ARG A 185 -34.91 31.14 -3.26
#